data_AF-A0A522ACU9-F1
#
_entry.id   AF-A0A522ACU9-F1
#
_cell.length_a   1.000
_cell.length_b   1.000
_cell.length_c   1.000
_cell.angle_alpha   90.00
_cell.angle_beta   90.00
_cell.angle_gamma   90.00
#
_symmetry.space_group_name_H-M   'P 1'
#
loop_
_entity.id
_entity.type
_entity.pdbx_description
1 polymer ?
#
loop_
_entity_poly.entity_id
_entity_poly.type
_entity_poly.pdbx_seq_one_letter_code
_entity_poly.pdbx_strand_id
1 'polypeptide(L)'
;QWPFFEPGTANGYHAVVFGHIAGEVARRVTGRKKSLGQLFAEKVAGPIGADTDYYIGLPASEDHRVADMLPVIGSEQLGTGLGGKKRMSDALYCAMAHPPLTAHIANDRAWRAAEVPGANGQGNGRGIAKVYGALANGGALNGKRIISAKGIAEMTREECFRKDEVIGVRMRWSRGFILNKAELYGPNPDAFGHSGWGGSFGFADTKARLGMGYAMNQMDTNIFGDPRGVRLIEAAYSCLPSS
;
A
#
# COMPACT_ATOMS: atom_id res chain seq x y z
N GLN A 1 -4.58 2.69 -24.69
CA GLN A 1 -4.64 1.23 -24.45
C GLN A 1 -6.09 0.85 -24.15
N TRP A 2 -6.60 -0.22 -24.75
CA TRP A 2 -7.89 -0.83 -24.36
C TRP A 2 -7.67 -1.80 -23.18
N PRO A 3 -8.65 -2.03 -22.28
CA PRO A 3 -8.52 -3.04 -21.22
C PRO A 3 -8.03 -4.39 -21.74
N PHE A 4 -7.12 -5.04 -21.01
CA PHE A 4 -6.58 -6.35 -21.40
C PHE A 4 -7.58 -7.50 -21.26
N PHE A 5 -8.63 -7.30 -20.47
CA PHE A 5 -9.76 -8.21 -20.26
C PHE A 5 -11.02 -7.38 -20.01
N GLU A 6 -12.20 -7.99 -20.17
CA GLU A 6 -13.48 -7.32 -19.95
C GLU A 6 -13.59 -6.81 -18.49
N PRO A 7 -13.83 -5.51 -18.25
CA PRO A 7 -13.95 -4.97 -16.91
C PRO A 7 -15.02 -5.68 -16.07
N GLY A 8 -14.68 -6.04 -14.83
CA GLY A 8 -15.58 -6.75 -13.91
C GLY A 8 -15.54 -8.28 -13.99
N THR A 9 -14.92 -8.85 -15.03
CA THR A 9 -14.83 -10.32 -15.20
C THR A 9 -13.58 -10.94 -14.55
N ALA A 10 -12.51 -10.15 -14.43
CA ALA A 10 -11.24 -10.54 -13.81
C ALA A 10 -10.62 -9.38 -13.02
N ASN A 11 -9.61 -9.69 -12.20
CA ASN A 11 -8.78 -8.72 -11.51
C ASN A 11 -7.30 -8.92 -11.86
N GLY A 12 -6.60 -7.82 -12.11
CA GLY A 12 -5.16 -7.80 -12.32
C GLY A 12 -4.58 -6.60 -11.59
N TYR A 13 -3.54 -6.81 -10.79
CA TYR A 13 -2.94 -5.76 -9.98
C TYR A 13 -2.36 -4.62 -10.84
N HIS A 14 -2.90 -3.42 -10.69
CA HIS A 14 -2.46 -2.21 -11.39
C HIS A 14 -1.25 -1.57 -10.67
N ALA A 15 -0.13 -2.29 -10.65
CA ALA A 15 1.01 -2.06 -9.74
C ALA A 15 1.48 -0.60 -9.62
N VAL A 16 1.57 0.13 -10.73
CA VAL A 16 2.02 1.54 -10.74
C VAL A 16 0.84 2.49 -10.94
N VAL A 17 -0.03 2.17 -11.90
CA VAL A 17 -1.04 3.11 -12.40
C VAL A 17 -2.29 3.21 -11.53
N PHE A 18 -2.48 2.32 -10.55
CA PHE A 18 -3.60 2.41 -9.59
C PHE A 18 -3.71 3.79 -8.95
N GLY A 19 -2.59 4.35 -8.48
CA GLY A 19 -2.57 5.66 -7.85
C GLY A 19 -2.96 6.80 -8.79
N HIS A 20 -2.68 6.67 -10.09
CA HIS A 20 -3.04 7.66 -11.09
C HIS A 20 -4.54 7.62 -11.40
N ILE A 21 -5.11 6.43 -11.59
CA ILE A 21 -6.54 6.28 -11.89
C ILE A 21 -7.41 6.70 -10.68
N ALA A 22 -7.08 6.23 -9.48
CA ALA A 22 -7.80 6.61 -8.26
C ALA A 22 -7.57 8.09 -7.92
N GLY A 23 -6.34 8.57 -8.08
CA GLY A 23 -5.98 9.96 -7.88
C GLY A 23 -6.74 10.90 -8.80
N GLU A 24 -6.86 10.58 -10.09
CA GLU A 24 -7.59 11.43 -11.04
C GLU A 24 -9.07 11.50 -10.71
N VAL A 25 -9.70 10.39 -10.27
CA VAL A 25 -11.09 10.43 -9.77
C VAL A 25 -11.21 11.40 -8.60
N ALA A 26 -10.34 11.28 -7.59
CA ALA A 26 -10.33 12.19 -6.44
C ALA A 26 -10.14 13.65 -6.86
N ARG A 27 -9.19 13.92 -7.76
CA ARG A 27 -8.95 15.28 -8.29
C ARG A 27 -10.16 15.82 -9.02
N ARG A 28 -10.81 15.03 -9.87
CA ARG A 28 -12.01 15.46 -10.64
C ARG A 28 -13.14 15.87 -9.70
N VAL A 29 -13.46 15.05 -8.71
CA VAL A 29 -14.56 15.34 -7.76
C VAL A 29 -14.25 16.49 -6.81
N THR A 30 -12.98 16.87 -6.65
CA THR A 30 -12.56 18.07 -5.90
C THR A 30 -12.20 19.26 -6.81
N GLY A 31 -12.64 19.26 -8.06
CA GLY A 31 -12.47 20.39 -8.99
C GLY A 31 -11.03 20.61 -9.50
N ARG A 32 -10.15 19.61 -9.36
CA ARG A 32 -8.75 19.56 -9.84
C ARG A 32 -7.84 20.68 -9.33
N LYS A 33 -8.21 21.34 -8.23
CA LYS A 33 -7.44 22.44 -7.62
C LYS A 33 -6.21 21.96 -6.85
N LYS A 34 -6.22 20.70 -6.40
CA LYS A 34 -5.17 20.09 -5.58
C LYS A 34 -4.73 18.78 -6.19
N SER A 35 -3.48 18.41 -5.97
CA SER A 35 -2.93 17.10 -6.29
C SER A 35 -3.46 16.02 -5.33
N LEU A 36 -3.20 14.74 -5.59
CA LEU A 36 -3.64 13.70 -4.66
C LEU A 36 -2.85 13.77 -3.35
N GLY A 37 -1.55 14.06 -3.42
CA GLY A 37 -0.71 14.26 -2.24
C GLY A 37 -1.21 15.37 -1.33
N GLN A 38 -1.61 16.50 -1.90
CA GLN A 38 -2.21 17.61 -1.15
C GLN A 38 -3.56 17.21 -0.52
N LEU A 39 -4.41 16.49 -1.25
CA LEU A 39 -5.68 15.98 -0.70
C LEU A 39 -5.44 14.99 0.44
N PHE A 40 -4.46 14.11 0.32
CA PHE A 40 -4.07 13.17 1.37
C PHE A 40 -3.56 13.92 2.61
N ALA A 41 -2.64 14.88 2.44
CA ALA A 41 -2.11 15.69 3.53
C ALA A 41 -3.23 16.42 4.29
N GLU A 42 -4.16 17.06 3.58
CA GLU A 42 -5.21 17.87 4.21
C GLU A 42 -6.37 17.07 4.79
N LYS A 43 -6.77 15.97 4.13
CA LYS A 43 -8.00 15.24 4.49
C LYS A 43 -7.73 14.00 5.32
N VAL A 44 -6.50 13.46 5.27
CA VAL A 44 -6.14 12.22 5.96
C VAL A 44 -5.04 12.48 6.96
N ALA A 45 -3.84 12.85 6.51
CA ALA A 45 -2.66 12.83 7.37
C ALA A 45 -2.64 13.97 8.40
N GLY A 46 -2.88 15.21 7.98
CA GLY A 46 -2.83 16.40 8.83
C GLY A 46 -3.80 16.38 10.01
N PRO A 47 -5.10 16.06 9.82
CA PRO A 47 -6.04 16.04 10.93
C PRO A 47 -5.68 15.07 12.06
N ILE A 48 -4.92 14.01 11.79
CA ILE A 48 -4.48 13.01 12.78
C ILE A 48 -2.98 13.11 13.11
N GLY A 49 -2.30 14.17 12.63
CA GLY A 49 -0.88 14.42 12.86
C GLY A 49 0.06 13.37 12.26
N ALA A 50 -0.28 12.82 11.09
CA ALA A 50 0.56 11.89 10.33
C ALA A 50 1.26 12.56 9.13
N ASP A 51 0.98 13.83 8.86
CA ASP A 51 1.51 14.63 7.75
C ASP A 51 3.01 14.92 7.85
N THR A 52 3.61 14.75 9.03
CA THR A 52 5.06 14.78 9.20
C THR A 52 5.72 13.42 9.00
N ASP A 53 4.94 12.33 8.87
CA ASP A 53 5.41 10.94 8.91
C ASP A 53 5.06 10.14 7.65
N TYR A 54 4.20 10.66 6.77
CA TYR A 54 3.84 10.03 5.50
C TYR A 54 3.48 11.08 4.44
N TYR A 55 4.12 10.98 3.27
CA TYR A 55 3.99 11.92 2.17
C TYR A 55 3.72 11.18 0.85
N ILE A 56 2.95 11.82 -0.03
CA ILE A 56 2.86 11.50 -1.45
C ILE A 56 3.27 12.78 -2.18
N GLY A 57 4.44 12.77 -2.83
CA GLY A 57 5.14 14.01 -3.22
C GLY A 57 5.90 14.60 -2.03
N LEU A 58 7.16 14.16 -1.84
CA LEU A 58 7.98 14.58 -0.71
C LEU A 58 8.54 16.00 -0.93
N PRO A 59 8.25 16.95 -0.03
CA PRO A 59 8.82 18.30 -0.11
C PRO A 59 10.34 18.28 -0.04
N ALA A 60 11.00 19.22 -0.73
CA ALA A 60 12.46 19.33 -0.72
C ALA A 60 13.02 19.55 0.69
N SER A 61 12.28 20.24 1.57
CA SER A 61 12.66 20.45 2.97
C SER A 61 12.79 19.15 3.76
N GLU A 62 12.05 18.11 3.38
CA GLU A 62 11.99 16.83 4.11
C GLU A 62 12.93 15.77 3.53
N ASP A 63 13.56 16.02 2.38
CA ASP A 63 14.34 15.01 1.65
C ASP A 63 15.56 14.51 2.47
N HIS A 64 16.09 15.35 3.36
CA HIS A 64 17.19 15.02 4.27
C HIS A 64 16.87 13.89 5.28
N ARG A 65 15.59 13.53 5.44
CA ARG A 65 15.12 12.51 6.38
C ARG A 65 15.05 11.12 5.77
N VAL A 66 15.21 11.01 4.45
CA VAL A 66 15.02 9.76 3.70
C VAL A 66 16.25 8.88 3.88
N ALA A 67 16.02 7.62 4.29
CA ALA A 67 17.06 6.60 4.30
C ALA A 67 17.22 5.98 2.90
N ASP A 68 18.44 5.54 2.57
CA ASP A 68 18.69 4.82 1.33
C ASP A 68 17.96 3.48 1.32
N MET A 69 17.20 3.23 0.25
CA MET A 69 16.59 1.94 -0.04
C MET A 69 17.68 0.98 -0.50
N LEU A 70 17.75 -0.18 0.16
CA LEU A 70 18.73 -1.23 -0.10
C LEU A 70 18.05 -2.37 -0.86
N PRO A 71 18.63 -2.83 -1.99
CA PRO A 71 18.09 -3.97 -2.73
C PRO A 71 18.18 -5.25 -1.89
N VAL A 72 17.51 -6.31 -2.34
CA VAL A 72 17.58 -7.63 -1.70
C VAL A 72 19.04 -8.08 -1.60
N ILE A 73 19.45 -8.57 -0.43
CA ILE A 73 20.81 -9.09 -0.22
C ILE A 73 21.09 -10.19 -1.25
N GLY A 74 22.17 -10.03 -2.02
CA GLY A 74 22.55 -10.97 -3.07
C GLY A 74 21.85 -10.76 -4.43
N SER A 75 20.98 -9.74 -4.59
CA SER A 75 20.34 -9.47 -5.89
C SER A 75 21.34 -9.06 -6.97
N GLU A 76 22.50 -8.52 -6.61
CA GLU A 76 23.56 -8.17 -7.57
C GLU A 76 24.15 -9.41 -8.27
N GLN A 77 24.02 -10.59 -7.66
CA GLN A 77 24.50 -11.87 -8.20
C GLN A 77 23.43 -12.57 -9.05
N LEU A 78 22.17 -12.18 -8.88
CA LEU A 78 21.05 -12.61 -9.71
C LEU A 78 20.96 -11.66 -10.90
N GLY A 79 21.54 -12.05 -12.05
CA GLY A 79 21.32 -11.34 -13.30
C GLY A 79 19.82 -11.11 -13.57
N THR A 80 19.48 -10.18 -14.48
CA THR A 80 18.11 -9.75 -14.84
C THR A 80 17.23 -10.85 -15.48
N GLY A 81 17.53 -12.11 -15.22
CA GLY A 81 16.92 -13.28 -15.81
C GLY A 81 15.49 -13.48 -15.35
N LEU A 82 14.54 -12.96 -16.15
CA LEU A 82 13.30 -13.67 -16.42
C LEU A 82 13.64 -14.98 -17.16
N GLY A 83 14.35 -15.89 -16.49
CA GLY A 83 14.90 -17.14 -17.01
C GLY A 83 13.88 -18.26 -17.09
N GLY A 84 12.62 -17.94 -17.42
CA GLY A 84 11.53 -18.90 -17.53
C GLY A 84 10.76 -18.72 -18.84
N LYS A 85 10.78 -19.76 -19.68
CA LYS A 85 10.07 -19.86 -20.98
C LYS A 85 8.53 -19.91 -20.86
N LYS A 86 7.91 -19.22 -19.90
CA LYS A 86 6.45 -19.04 -19.87
C LYS A 86 6.11 -17.69 -20.47
N ARG A 87 5.34 -17.71 -21.57
CA ARG A 87 4.79 -16.50 -22.17
C ARG A 87 3.93 -15.79 -21.11
N MET A 88 4.36 -14.60 -20.72
CA MET A 88 3.56 -13.72 -19.88
C MET A 88 2.34 -13.23 -20.68
N SER A 89 1.20 -13.04 -20.01
CA SER A 89 0.08 -12.30 -20.60
C SER A 89 0.48 -10.84 -20.80
N ASP A 90 -0.19 -10.13 -21.72
CA ASP A 90 0.08 -8.72 -21.98
C ASP A 90 -0.15 -7.86 -20.71
N ALA A 91 -1.15 -8.22 -19.90
CA ALA A 91 -1.45 -7.57 -18.63
C ALA A 91 -0.30 -7.69 -17.63
N LEU A 92 0.24 -8.91 -17.43
CA LEU A 92 1.38 -9.14 -16.55
C LEU A 92 2.62 -8.42 -17.07
N TYR A 93 2.94 -8.56 -18.35
CA TYR A 93 4.10 -7.92 -18.94
C TYR A 93 4.04 -6.39 -18.80
N CYS A 94 2.92 -5.77 -19.17
CA CYS A 94 2.77 -4.32 -19.10
C CYS A 94 2.80 -3.79 -17.66
N ALA A 95 2.22 -4.53 -16.70
CA ALA A 95 2.25 -4.13 -15.29
C ALA A 95 3.68 -4.15 -14.71
N MET A 96 4.53 -5.09 -15.16
CA MET A 96 5.90 -5.27 -14.63
C MET A 96 6.97 -4.52 -15.41
N ALA A 97 6.75 -4.21 -16.70
CA ALA A 97 7.78 -3.68 -17.58
C ALA A 97 7.54 -2.22 -18.02
N HIS A 98 6.40 -1.59 -17.72
CA HIS A 98 6.07 -0.25 -18.19
C HIS A 98 5.69 0.74 -17.07
N PRO A 99 6.67 1.29 -16.33
CA PRO A 99 8.10 0.98 -16.35
C PRO A 99 8.46 -0.16 -15.36
N PRO A 100 9.63 -0.82 -15.50
CA PRO A 100 10.13 -1.68 -14.45
C PRO A 100 10.57 -0.84 -13.25
N LEU A 101 10.18 -1.26 -12.04
CA LEU A 101 10.65 -0.64 -10.81
C LEU A 101 11.89 -1.35 -10.27
N THR A 102 12.78 -0.59 -9.64
CA THR A 102 14.00 -1.10 -8.99
C THR A 102 14.13 -0.48 -7.61
N ALA A 103 14.92 -1.07 -6.71
CA ALA A 103 15.26 -0.42 -5.44
C ALA A 103 15.90 0.96 -5.68
N HIS A 104 16.74 1.08 -6.72
CA HIS A 104 17.45 2.31 -7.06
C HIS A 104 16.52 3.50 -7.35
N ILE A 105 15.34 3.29 -7.97
CA ILE A 105 14.44 4.40 -8.29
C ILE A 105 13.95 5.12 -7.02
N ALA A 106 13.84 4.42 -5.88
CA ALA A 106 13.45 5.02 -4.61
C ALA A 106 14.50 6.05 -4.10
N ASN A 107 15.77 5.86 -4.49
CA ASN A 107 16.88 6.72 -4.08
C ASN A 107 17.05 7.95 -4.99
N ASP A 108 16.29 8.04 -6.08
CA ASP A 108 16.26 9.22 -6.95
C ASP A 108 15.37 10.34 -6.37
N ARG A 109 15.90 11.57 -6.33
CA ARG A 109 15.17 12.73 -5.79
C ARG A 109 13.94 13.08 -6.63
N ALA A 110 14.01 13.01 -7.95
CA ALA A 110 12.88 13.32 -8.82
C ALA A 110 11.73 12.32 -8.60
N TRP A 111 12.05 11.04 -8.36
CA TRP A 111 11.07 10.03 -7.97
C TRP A 111 10.36 10.38 -6.66
N ARG A 112 11.10 10.76 -5.62
CA ARG A 112 10.52 11.15 -4.32
C ARG A 112 9.71 12.44 -4.39
N ALA A 113 10.12 13.38 -5.23
CA ALA A 113 9.44 14.66 -5.42
C ALA A 113 8.10 14.52 -6.16
N ALA A 114 8.01 13.57 -7.09
CA ALA A 114 6.83 13.35 -7.91
C ALA A 114 5.65 12.79 -7.09
N GLU A 115 4.47 12.74 -7.71
CA GLU A 115 3.32 12.00 -7.16
C GLU A 115 3.05 10.77 -8.02
N VAL A 116 3.49 9.61 -7.53
CA VAL A 116 3.19 8.29 -8.09
C VAL A 116 2.48 7.47 -7.00
N PRO A 117 1.20 7.74 -6.72
CA PRO A 117 0.56 7.26 -5.48
C PRO A 117 0.39 5.74 -5.39
N GLY A 118 0.67 5.01 -6.48
CA GLY A 118 0.74 3.55 -6.46
C GLY A 118 2.05 3.01 -5.88
N ALA A 119 3.12 3.80 -5.81
CA ALA A 119 4.46 3.26 -5.53
C ALA A 119 5.45 4.17 -4.79
N ASN A 120 5.28 5.51 -4.75
CA ASN A 120 6.33 6.41 -4.28
C ASN A 120 6.08 7.12 -2.93
N GLY A 121 5.12 6.64 -2.13
CA GLY A 121 4.88 7.20 -0.81
C GLY A 121 6.14 7.16 0.06
N GLN A 122 6.49 8.28 0.69
CA GLN A 122 7.64 8.40 1.59
C GLN A 122 7.11 8.47 3.02
N GLY A 123 7.42 7.49 3.86
CA GLY A 123 6.91 7.47 5.22
C GLY A 123 7.55 6.43 6.11
N ASN A 124 7.06 6.34 7.33
CA ASN A 124 7.56 5.42 8.35
C ASN A 124 6.42 4.64 9.04
N GLY A 125 6.78 3.64 9.85
CA GLY A 125 5.81 2.80 10.55
C GLY A 125 4.83 3.60 11.41
N ARG A 126 5.27 4.71 12.03
CA ARG A 126 4.40 5.58 12.84
C ARG A 126 3.35 6.31 11.99
N GLY A 127 3.72 6.88 10.84
CA GLY A 127 2.78 7.54 9.93
C GLY A 127 1.72 6.58 9.42
N ILE A 128 2.16 5.39 8.98
CA ILE A 128 1.27 4.30 8.53
C ILE A 128 0.32 3.88 9.67
N ALA A 129 0.85 3.61 10.87
CA ALA A 129 0.07 3.17 12.02
C ALA A 129 -0.94 4.24 12.50
N LYS A 130 -0.64 5.53 12.38
CA LYS A 130 -1.61 6.61 12.67
C LYS A 130 -2.80 6.54 11.71
N VAL A 131 -2.55 6.43 10.41
CA VAL A 131 -3.61 6.35 9.39
C VAL A 131 -4.47 5.12 9.62
N TYR A 132 -3.86 3.93 9.70
CA TYR A 132 -4.62 2.70 9.93
C TYR A 132 -5.24 2.64 11.33
N GLY A 133 -4.62 3.24 12.34
CA GLY A 133 -5.19 3.36 13.68
C GLY A 133 -6.47 4.19 13.70
N ALA A 134 -6.50 5.29 12.94
CA ALA A 134 -7.73 6.06 12.74
C ALA A 134 -8.82 5.21 12.08
N LEU A 135 -8.48 4.41 11.05
CA LEU A 135 -9.43 3.53 10.36
C LEU A 135 -9.94 2.41 11.27
N ALA A 136 -9.06 1.76 12.03
CA ALA A 136 -9.40 0.73 13.00
C ALA A 136 -10.31 1.26 14.12
N ASN A 137 -10.17 2.54 14.48
CA ASN A 137 -10.92 3.21 15.54
C ASN A 137 -12.11 4.04 15.01
N GLY A 138 -12.82 3.52 14.00
CA GLY A 138 -14.06 4.11 13.50
C GLY A 138 -13.87 5.46 12.80
N GLY A 139 -12.68 5.72 12.28
CA GLY A 139 -12.32 6.88 11.47
C GLY A 139 -11.79 8.07 12.25
N ALA A 140 -11.36 7.85 13.50
CA ALA A 140 -10.84 8.91 14.36
C ALA A 140 -9.60 8.49 15.15
N LEU A 141 -8.67 9.44 15.31
CA LEU A 141 -7.48 9.31 16.15
C LEU A 141 -7.31 10.61 16.95
N ASN A 142 -7.00 10.50 18.24
CA ASN A 142 -6.79 11.65 19.15
C ASN A 142 -7.94 12.68 19.08
N GLY A 143 -9.18 12.21 19.01
CA GLY A 143 -10.38 13.06 18.94
C GLY A 143 -10.65 13.75 17.60
N LYS A 144 -9.81 13.54 16.58
CA LYS A 144 -9.97 14.09 15.23
C LYS A 144 -10.50 13.02 14.28
N ARG A 145 -11.60 13.33 13.60
CA ARG A 145 -12.27 12.41 12.66
C ARG A 145 -11.91 12.76 11.22
N ILE A 146 -11.47 11.76 10.46
CA ILE A 146 -11.18 11.87 9.02
C ILE A 146 -12.22 11.16 8.14
N ILE A 147 -12.94 10.18 8.70
CA ILE A 147 -14.00 9.45 7.99
C ILE A 147 -15.04 8.93 9.00
N SER A 148 -16.24 8.62 8.53
CA SER A 148 -17.24 7.93 9.35
C SER A 148 -16.99 6.42 9.36
N ALA A 149 -17.44 5.73 10.41
CA ALA A 149 -17.41 4.27 10.46
C ALA A 149 -18.17 3.63 9.27
N LYS A 150 -19.27 4.25 8.84
CA LYS A 150 -19.98 3.84 7.61
C LYS A 150 -19.11 3.97 6.36
N GLY A 151 -18.34 5.06 6.24
CA GLY A 151 -17.41 5.25 5.13
C GLY A 151 -16.32 4.19 5.09
N ILE A 152 -15.80 3.78 6.26
CA ILE A 152 -14.86 2.65 6.37
C ILE A 152 -15.52 1.36 5.91
N ALA A 153 -16.70 1.03 6.45
CA ALA A 153 -17.44 -0.16 6.05
C ALA A 153 -17.70 -0.21 4.53
N GLU A 154 -17.98 0.94 3.91
CA GLU A 154 -18.13 1.03 2.47
C GLU A 154 -16.80 0.82 1.72
N MET A 155 -15.70 1.46 2.09
CA MET A 155 -14.43 1.32 1.35
C MET A 155 -13.78 -0.07 1.50
N THR A 156 -14.20 -0.83 2.53
CA THR A 156 -13.69 -2.18 2.81
C THR A 156 -14.66 -3.30 2.41
N ARG A 157 -15.73 -3.01 1.65
CA ARG A 157 -16.57 -4.08 1.07
C ARG A 157 -15.75 -4.90 0.08
N GLU A 158 -15.88 -6.23 0.17
CA GLU A 158 -15.29 -7.15 -0.80
C GLU A 158 -15.91 -6.90 -2.19
N GLU A 159 -15.06 -6.62 -3.17
CA GLU A 159 -15.45 -6.45 -4.57
C GLU A 159 -15.16 -7.73 -5.38
N CYS A 160 -14.07 -8.42 -5.08
CA CYS A 160 -13.78 -9.71 -5.70
C CYS A 160 -12.83 -10.59 -4.88
N PHE A 161 -12.92 -11.91 -5.11
CA PHE A 161 -12.00 -12.89 -4.55
C PHE A 161 -11.62 -13.99 -5.56
N ARG A 162 -10.71 -13.66 -6.49
CA ARG A 162 -10.30 -14.54 -7.61
C ARG A 162 -8.78 -14.61 -7.72
N LYS A 163 -8.28 -15.52 -8.55
CA LYS A 163 -6.87 -15.52 -8.94
C LYS A 163 -6.57 -14.22 -9.70
N ASP A 164 -5.58 -13.47 -9.25
CA ASP A 164 -5.19 -12.22 -9.88
C ASP A 164 -4.30 -12.47 -11.10
N GLU A 165 -4.60 -11.80 -12.21
CA GLU A 165 -3.90 -11.99 -13.49
C GLU A 165 -2.46 -11.45 -13.49
N VAL A 166 -2.09 -10.64 -12.50
CA VAL A 166 -0.74 -10.09 -12.35
C VAL A 166 -0.03 -10.73 -11.15
N ILE A 167 -0.66 -10.74 -9.98
CA ILE A 167 -0.05 -11.31 -8.77
C ILE A 167 0.03 -12.84 -8.85
N GLY A 168 -0.84 -13.50 -9.61
CA GLY A 168 -0.80 -14.95 -9.87
C GLY A 168 -1.40 -15.83 -8.77
N VAL A 169 -1.76 -15.27 -7.60
CA VAL A 169 -2.46 -15.97 -6.52
C VAL A 169 -3.87 -15.41 -6.29
N ARG A 170 -4.69 -16.10 -5.50
CA ARG A 170 -6.03 -15.59 -5.16
C ARG A 170 -5.92 -14.34 -4.29
N MET A 171 -6.45 -13.23 -4.76
CA MET A 171 -6.51 -11.97 -4.04
C MET A 171 -7.93 -11.61 -3.66
N ARG A 172 -8.10 -11.07 -2.46
CA ARG A 172 -9.36 -10.63 -1.89
C ARG A 172 -9.34 -9.11 -1.83
N TRP A 173 -9.91 -8.46 -2.83
CA TRP A 173 -9.82 -7.01 -3.02
C TRP A 173 -11.10 -6.32 -2.55
N SER A 174 -10.94 -5.23 -1.82
CA SER A 174 -11.98 -4.21 -1.65
C SER A 174 -11.74 -3.04 -2.60
N ARG A 175 -12.35 -1.88 -2.32
CA ARG A 175 -12.20 -0.62 -3.06
C ARG A 175 -10.85 0.06 -2.77
N GLY A 176 -9.76 -0.65 -3.04
CA GLY A 176 -8.38 -0.18 -2.91
C GLY A 176 -7.56 -0.82 -1.78
N PHE A 177 -8.14 -1.71 -0.98
CA PHE A 177 -7.43 -2.44 0.07
C PHE A 177 -7.38 -3.94 -0.19
N ILE A 178 -6.30 -4.57 0.26
CA ILE A 178 -6.23 -6.03 0.41
C ILE A 178 -7.03 -6.37 1.67
N LEU A 179 -8.04 -7.22 1.52
CA LEU A 179 -8.74 -7.84 2.64
C LEU A 179 -7.96 -9.07 3.11
N ASN A 180 -7.95 -9.28 4.42
CA ASN A 180 -7.17 -10.33 5.03
C ASN A 180 -7.59 -11.73 4.53
N LYS A 181 -6.59 -12.60 4.40
CA LYS A 181 -6.71 -14.00 3.99
C LYS A 181 -5.46 -14.75 4.43
N ALA A 182 -5.64 -15.94 5.00
CA ALA A 182 -4.56 -16.77 5.51
C ALA A 182 -3.66 -15.99 6.48
N GLU A 183 -4.31 -15.23 7.37
CA GLU A 183 -3.68 -14.49 8.47
C GLU A 183 -2.58 -13.49 8.08
N LEU A 184 -2.57 -13.04 6.81
CA LEU A 184 -1.64 -12.03 6.30
C LEU A 184 -1.58 -10.77 7.20
N TYR A 185 -2.72 -10.35 7.75
CA TYR A 185 -2.86 -9.20 8.64
C TYR A 185 -3.38 -9.62 10.03
N GLY A 186 -2.97 -10.79 10.51
CA GLY A 186 -3.35 -11.31 11.83
C GLY A 186 -4.65 -12.12 11.83
N PRO A 187 -5.18 -12.45 13.02
CA PRO A 187 -6.26 -13.43 13.19
C PRO A 187 -7.65 -12.93 12.77
N ASN A 188 -7.88 -11.61 12.67
CA ASN A 188 -9.19 -11.13 12.21
C ASN A 188 -9.33 -11.29 10.68
N PRO A 189 -10.24 -12.13 10.16
CA PRO A 189 -10.40 -12.35 8.72
C PRO A 189 -10.91 -11.11 7.97
N ASP A 190 -11.42 -10.10 8.68
CA ASP A 190 -11.93 -8.85 8.11
C ASP A 190 -10.96 -7.67 8.25
N ALA A 191 -9.73 -7.91 8.75
CA ALA A 191 -8.69 -6.90 8.72
C ALA A 191 -8.39 -6.49 7.26
N PHE A 192 -7.98 -5.25 7.06
CA PHE A 192 -7.73 -4.70 5.73
C PHE A 192 -6.53 -3.78 5.71
N GLY A 193 -5.78 -3.79 4.62
CA GLY A 193 -4.51 -3.09 4.54
C GLY A 193 -3.93 -3.06 3.14
N HIS A 194 -2.65 -2.75 3.06
CA HIS A 194 -1.86 -2.93 1.86
C HIS A 194 -0.40 -3.22 2.25
N SER A 195 0.26 -4.08 1.48
CA SER A 195 1.69 -4.40 1.61
C SER A 195 2.47 -3.79 0.46
N GLY A 196 3.75 -3.50 0.67
CA GLY A 196 4.67 -2.93 -0.30
C GLY A 196 5.77 -3.91 -0.69
N TRP A 197 6.30 -3.73 -1.91
CA TRP A 197 7.44 -4.49 -2.39
C TRP A 197 8.65 -4.28 -1.47
N GLY A 198 9.31 -5.36 -1.06
CA GLY A 198 10.41 -5.33 -0.11
C GLY A 198 10.01 -5.62 1.33
N GLY A 199 8.71 -5.54 1.67
CA GLY A 199 8.13 -6.05 2.92
C GLY A 199 7.46 -5.04 3.84
N SER A 200 7.41 -3.76 3.48
CA SER A 200 6.64 -2.76 4.24
C SER A 200 5.14 -3.09 4.21
N PHE A 201 4.38 -2.69 5.22
CA PHE A 201 2.93 -2.87 5.23
C PHE A 201 2.24 -1.92 6.20
N GLY A 202 0.92 -1.79 6.01
CA GLY A 202 0.02 -1.25 7.01
C GLY A 202 -1.35 -1.90 6.93
N PHE A 203 -2.00 -2.08 8.08
CA PHE A 203 -3.36 -2.62 8.13
C PHE A 203 -4.12 -2.12 9.35
N ALA A 204 -5.44 -2.19 9.25
CA ALA A 204 -6.40 -1.93 10.31
C ALA A 204 -7.20 -3.19 10.64
N ASP A 205 -7.37 -3.43 11.93
CA ASP A 205 -8.30 -4.40 12.51
C ASP A 205 -9.32 -3.63 13.37
N THR A 206 -10.55 -3.54 12.86
CA THR A 206 -11.65 -2.84 13.54
C THR A 206 -12.21 -3.58 14.75
N LYS A 207 -12.00 -4.91 14.85
CA LYS A 207 -12.43 -5.70 16.02
C LYS A 207 -11.50 -5.44 17.20
N ALA A 208 -10.20 -5.48 16.97
CA ALA A 208 -9.18 -5.17 17.97
C ALA A 208 -8.97 -3.66 18.19
N ARG A 209 -9.54 -2.80 17.33
CA ARG A 209 -9.21 -1.36 17.23
C ARG A 209 -7.71 -1.11 17.09
N LEU A 210 -7.05 -1.98 16.34
CA LEU A 210 -5.61 -2.01 16.16
C LEU A 210 -5.26 -1.51 14.76
N GLY A 211 -4.37 -0.53 14.69
CA GLY A 211 -3.72 -0.12 13.44
C GLY A 211 -2.23 -0.38 13.54
N MET A 212 -1.65 -1.02 12.52
CA MET A 212 -0.23 -1.33 12.48
C MET A 212 0.40 -0.72 11.24
N GLY A 213 1.67 -0.32 11.37
CA GLY A 213 2.50 0.14 10.27
C GLY A 213 3.94 -0.29 10.47
N TYR A 214 4.53 -0.84 9.41
CA TYR A 214 5.93 -1.27 9.37
C TYR A 214 6.59 -0.78 8.08
N ALA A 215 7.74 -0.14 8.23
CA ALA A 215 8.55 0.35 7.12
C ALA A 215 10.03 0.12 7.45
N MET A 216 10.78 -0.35 6.47
CA MET A 216 12.21 -0.62 6.53
C MET A 216 12.86 -0.18 5.22
N ASN A 217 14.19 -0.16 5.18
CA ASN A 217 14.94 0.13 3.98
C ASN A 217 15.65 -1.10 3.36
N GLN A 218 15.83 -2.19 4.11
CA GLN A 218 16.33 -3.46 3.55
C GLN A 218 15.19 -4.25 2.91
N MET A 219 15.17 -4.35 1.58
CA MET A 219 14.17 -5.13 0.85
C MET A 219 14.41 -6.64 1.00
N ASP A 220 13.31 -7.41 0.95
CA ASP A 220 13.30 -8.85 0.68
C ASP A 220 12.46 -9.15 -0.59
N THR A 221 12.45 -10.40 -1.06
CA THR A 221 11.87 -10.85 -2.34
C THR A 221 10.34 -10.92 -2.38
N ASN A 222 9.65 -10.34 -1.39
CA ASN A 222 8.19 -10.42 -1.23
C ASN A 222 7.47 -9.11 -1.53
N ILE A 223 6.22 -9.23 -1.96
CA ILE A 223 5.26 -8.12 -2.13
C ILE A 223 4.18 -8.09 -1.02
N PHE A 224 4.11 -9.14 -0.20
CA PHE A 224 3.31 -9.28 1.02
C PHE A 224 3.82 -10.48 1.82
N GLY A 225 3.49 -10.56 3.12
CA GLY A 225 3.81 -11.73 3.94
C GLY A 225 5.30 -11.88 4.29
N ASP A 226 6.01 -10.75 4.41
CA ASP A 226 7.40 -10.73 4.86
C ASP A 226 7.53 -11.36 6.26
N PRO A 227 8.49 -12.28 6.50
CA PRO A 227 8.66 -12.92 7.81
C PRO A 227 8.85 -11.92 8.96
N ARG A 228 9.49 -10.77 8.70
CA ARG A 228 9.67 -9.71 9.70
C ARG A 228 8.32 -9.13 10.11
N GLY A 229 7.42 -8.94 9.14
CA GLY A 229 6.06 -8.47 9.37
C GLY A 229 5.20 -9.49 10.09
N VAL A 230 5.24 -10.75 9.65
CA VAL A 230 4.52 -11.87 10.30
C VAL A 230 4.86 -11.93 11.79
N ARG A 231 6.16 -11.92 12.12
CA ARG A 231 6.63 -11.98 13.52
C ARG A 231 6.14 -10.80 14.37
N LEU A 232 6.11 -9.59 13.81
CA LEU A 232 5.61 -8.40 14.52
C LEU A 232 4.09 -8.46 14.73
N ILE A 233 3.35 -8.98 13.74
CA ILE A 233 1.91 -9.20 13.85
C ILE A 233 1.61 -10.21 14.95
N GLU A 234 2.25 -11.38 14.93
CA GLU A 234 2.10 -12.42 15.96
C GLU A 234 2.38 -11.87 17.36
N ALA A 235 3.51 -11.14 17.53
CA ALA A 235 3.87 -10.52 18.80
C ALA A 235 2.80 -9.52 19.27
N ALA A 236 2.32 -8.64 18.39
CA ALA A 236 1.31 -7.65 18.76
C ALA A 236 -0.01 -8.29 19.18
N TYR A 237 -0.48 -9.30 18.45
CA TYR A 237 -1.71 -10.01 18.80
C TYR A 237 -1.57 -10.86 20.07
N SER A 238 -0.37 -11.39 20.37
CA SER A 238 -0.10 -12.10 21.63
C SER A 238 -0.18 -11.19 22.87
N CYS A 239 -0.07 -9.87 22.68
CA CYS A 239 -0.17 -8.87 23.75
C CYS A 239 -1.62 -8.38 23.99
N LEU A 240 -2.58 -8.79 23.15
CA LEU A 240 -3.97 -8.47 23.36
C LEU A 240 -4.56 -9.40 24.44
N PRO A 241 -5.43 -8.88 25.32
CA PRO A 241 -6.09 -9.72 26.30
C PRO A 241 -6.90 -10.80 25.60
N SER A 242 -6.80 -12.04 26.10
CA SER A 242 -7.67 -13.14 25.67
C SER A 242 -9.13 -12.70 25.83
N SER A 243 -9.86 -12.64 24.72
CA SER A 243 -11.30 -12.36 24.70
C SER A 243 -12.10 -13.50 25.30
#